data_AF-L0J5A8-F1
#
_entry.id   AF-L0J5A8-F1
#
_cell.length_a   1.000
_cell.length_b   1.000
_cell.length_c   1.000
_cell.angle_alpha   90.00
_cell.angle_beta   90.00
_cell.angle_gamma   90.00
#
_symmetry.space_group_name_H-M   'P 1'
#
loop_
_entity.id
_entity.type
_entity.pdbx_description
1 polymer ?
#
loop_
_entity_poly.entity_id
_entity_poly.type
_entity_poly.pdbx_seq_one_letter_code
_entity_poly.pdbx_strand_id
1 'polypeptide(L)'
;MRAALLAHDAALRTAIEKHGGFLFSHTGDGVVAAFASPKAAVDAAVAAQLALELPVRTGIATGEAELRDGDYFGTVLNRAARVMAGGHGGQILVADSTASLVSGVDLVDLGPRRLRDIPMPVGVFQLRAEGLCMNFPPLRALDTTPGNLRPATTSFIGRESDISEIAAAVRAHRLITLTGVGGVGKTRLALEVAAQLTDEFPDGVWVFELAAVTDPAAVPDAVAAVWHNPTTRQNGPRIGGRGIRGSCEAVGHR
;
A
#
# COMPACT_ATOMS: atom_id res chain seq x y z
N MET A 1 4.84 -21.92 22.10
CA MET A 1 4.29 -21.27 20.89
C MET A 1 2.91 -21.81 20.51
N ARG A 2 2.75 -23.14 20.32
CA ARG A 2 1.44 -23.75 19.95
C ARG A 2 0.30 -23.48 20.95
N ALA A 3 0.58 -23.52 22.26
CA ALA A 3 -0.43 -23.22 23.31
C ALA A 3 -0.87 -21.74 23.32
N ALA A 4 0.05 -20.82 23.06
CA ALA A 4 -0.26 -19.38 22.99
C ALA A 4 -1.14 -19.06 21.78
N LEU A 5 -0.89 -19.69 20.63
CA LEU A 5 -1.76 -19.58 19.44
C LEU A 5 -3.15 -20.17 19.68
N LEU A 6 -3.25 -21.30 20.40
CA LEU A 6 -4.56 -21.87 20.74
C LEU A 6 -5.37 -20.96 21.67
N ALA A 7 -4.74 -20.36 22.68
CA ALA A 7 -5.40 -19.41 23.57
C ALA A 7 -5.83 -18.13 22.80
N HIS A 8 -4.99 -17.67 21.87
CA HIS A 8 -5.26 -16.55 20.99
C HIS A 8 -6.49 -16.80 20.09
N ASP A 9 -6.50 -17.92 19.37
CA ASP A 9 -7.62 -18.30 18.50
C ASP A 9 -8.93 -18.47 19.29
N ALA A 10 -8.85 -19.03 20.50
CA ALA A 10 -10.00 -19.19 21.38
C ALA A 10 -10.55 -17.84 21.87
N ALA A 11 -9.68 -16.89 22.24
CA ALA A 11 -10.08 -15.56 22.66
C ALA A 11 -10.75 -14.78 21.51
N LEU A 12 -10.17 -14.83 20.31
CA LEU A 12 -10.76 -14.24 19.11
C LEU A 12 -12.12 -14.84 18.80
N ARG A 13 -12.22 -16.17 18.75
CA ARG A 13 -13.48 -16.88 18.51
C ARG A 13 -14.55 -16.48 19.52
N THR A 14 -14.21 -16.49 20.82
CA THR A 14 -15.14 -16.14 21.90
C THR A 14 -15.65 -14.71 21.74
N ALA A 15 -14.77 -13.75 21.45
CA ALA A 15 -15.16 -12.36 21.25
C ALA A 15 -16.07 -12.19 20.02
N ILE A 16 -15.76 -12.87 18.91
CA ILE A 16 -16.54 -12.83 17.67
C ILE A 16 -17.94 -13.43 17.90
N GLU A 17 -18.02 -14.65 18.42
CA GLU A 17 -19.29 -15.38 18.62
C GLU A 17 -20.19 -14.67 19.64
N LYS A 18 -19.61 -14.13 20.74
CA LYS A 18 -20.36 -13.38 21.76
C LYS A 18 -21.08 -12.14 21.20
N HIS A 19 -20.54 -11.55 20.13
CA HIS A 19 -21.13 -10.39 19.46
C HIS A 19 -21.86 -10.78 18.16
N GLY A 20 -22.19 -12.06 17.98
CA GLY A 20 -22.96 -12.53 16.82
C GLY A 20 -22.20 -12.51 15.49
N GLY A 21 -20.87 -12.53 15.54
CA GLY A 21 -20.03 -12.65 14.35
C GLY A 21 -19.92 -14.08 13.87
N PHE A 22 -19.72 -14.24 12.56
CA PHE A 22 -19.48 -15.51 11.90
C PHE A 22 -18.02 -15.57 11.44
N LEU A 23 -17.23 -16.45 12.05
CA LEU A 23 -15.85 -16.72 11.64
C LEU A 23 -15.85 -17.72 10.49
N PHE A 24 -15.32 -17.32 9.34
CA PHE A 24 -15.39 -18.12 8.12
C PHE A 24 -14.04 -18.44 7.49
N SER A 25 -12.96 -17.72 7.85
CA SER A 25 -11.63 -17.97 7.30
C SER A 25 -10.52 -17.68 8.31
N HIS A 26 -9.40 -18.41 8.15
CA HIS A 26 -8.15 -18.21 8.88
C HIS A 26 -7.05 -17.82 7.90
N THR A 27 -6.30 -16.77 8.22
CA THR A 27 -5.17 -16.29 7.40
C THR A 27 -3.87 -16.45 8.18
N GLY A 28 -3.32 -17.67 8.19
CA GLY A 28 -2.10 -17.96 8.96
C GLY A 28 -2.32 -17.84 10.47
N ASP A 29 -1.91 -16.70 11.05
CA ASP A 29 -2.10 -16.31 12.46
C ASP A 29 -3.27 -15.33 12.67
N GLY A 30 -3.98 -14.94 11.61
CA GLY A 30 -5.16 -14.07 11.66
C GLY A 30 -6.48 -14.80 11.40
N VAL A 31 -7.59 -14.12 11.70
CA VAL A 31 -8.95 -14.60 11.45
C VAL A 31 -9.73 -13.59 10.63
N VAL A 32 -10.73 -14.07 9.88
CA VAL A 32 -11.70 -13.24 9.18
C VAL A 32 -13.10 -13.59 9.67
N ALA A 33 -13.85 -12.56 10.05
CA ALA A 33 -15.21 -12.70 10.53
C ALA A 33 -16.14 -11.69 9.87
N ALA A 34 -17.38 -12.11 9.63
CA ALA A 34 -18.46 -11.28 9.14
C ALA A 34 -19.44 -10.97 10.27
N PHE A 35 -20.02 -9.78 10.24
CA PHE A 35 -21.02 -9.34 11.22
C PHE A 35 -22.18 -8.69 10.48
N ALA A 36 -23.40 -8.96 10.93
CA ALA A 36 -24.60 -8.29 10.40
C ALA A 36 -24.71 -6.82 10.86
N SER A 37 -23.96 -6.43 11.90
CA SER A 37 -23.97 -5.08 12.47
C SER A 37 -22.56 -4.50 12.56
N PRO A 38 -22.31 -3.30 12.00
CA PRO A 38 -21.04 -2.59 12.14
C PRO A 38 -20.65 -2.36 13.61
N LYS A 39 -21.64 -2.03 14.45
CA LYS A 39 -21.45 -1.84 15.91
C LYS A 39 -20.95 -3.13 16.57
N ALA A 40 -21.53 -4.26 16.21
CA ALA A 40 -21.13 -5.56 16.76
C ALA A 40 -19.69 -5.93 16.36
N ALA A 41 -19.28 -5.63 15.12
CA ALA A 41 -17.90 -5.82 14.69
C ALA A 41 -16.90 -4.98 15.51
N VAL A 42 -17.24 -3.72 15.78
CA VAL A 42 -16.43 -2.82 16.62
C VAL A 42 -16.35 -3.35 18.05
N ASP A 43 -17.49 -3.71 18.66
CA ASP A 43 -17.53 -4.22 20.03
C ASP A 43 -16.76 -5.54 20.18
N ALA A 44 -16.86 -6.43 19.19
CA ALA A 44 -16.07 -7.65 19.11
C ALA A 44 -14.56 -7.37 19.03
N ALA A 45 -14.15 -6.40 18.20
CA ALA A 45 -12.74 -6.02 18.06
C ALA A 45 -12.17 -5.47 19.37
N VAL A 46 -12.91 -4.62 20.09
CA VAL A 46 -12.50 -4.11 21.41
C VAL A 46 -12.39 -5.25 22.42
N ALA A 47 -13.41 -6.11 22.50
CA ALA A 47 -13.42 -7.24 23.43
C ALA A 47 -12.27 -8.21 23.17
N ALA A 48 -11.99 -8.51 21.89
CA ALA A 48 -10.85 -9.33 21.50
C ALA A 48 -9.53 -8.67 21.94
N GLN A 49 -9.34 -7.39 21.63
CA GLN A 49 -8.09 -6.70 21.93
C GLN A 49 -7.80 -6.60 23.43
N LEU A 50 -8.84 -6.49 24.27
CA LEU A 50 -8.73 -6.50 25.73
C LEU A 50 -8.46 -7.88 26.32
N ALA A 51 -8.92 -8.95 25.66
CA ALA A 51 -8.77 -10.33 26.13
C ALA A 51 -7.43 -10.98 25.70
N LEU A 52 -6.77 -10.42 24.69
CA LEU A 52 -5.57 -10.99 24.09
C LEU A 52 -4.29 -10.56 24.81
N GLU A 53 -3.43 -11.52 25.14
CA GLU A 53 -2.09 -11.25 25.66
C GLU A 53 -1.13 -10.73 24.59
N LEU A 54 -1.35 -11.14 23.33
CA LEU A 54 -0.57 -10.69 22.17
C LEU A 54 -1.42 -9.75 21.32
N PRO A 55 -0.99 -8.49 21.13
CA PRO A 55 -1.81 -7.49 20.49
C PRO A 55 -1.97 -7.76 18.99
N VAL A 56 -3.20 -7.80 18.51
CA VAL A 56 -3.50 -7.96 17.07
C VAL A 56 -3.72 -6.62 16.40
N ARG A 57 -3.44 -6.57 15.10
CA ARG A 57 -3.91 -5.46 14.25
C ARG A 57 -5.27 -5.85 13.69
N THR A 58 -6.21 -4.92 13.71
CA THR A 58 -7.58 -5.18 13.26
C THR A 58 -7.99 -4.14 12.23
N GLY A 59 -8.63 -4.58 11.14
CA GLY A 59 -9.22 -3.68 10.13
C GLY A 59 -10.68 -4.04 9.92
N ILE A 60 -11.56 -3.03 9.94
CA ILE A 60 -13.01 -3.20 9.81
C ILE A 60 -13.51 -2.39 8.62
N ALA A 61 -14.24 -3.04 7.71
CA ALA A 61 -14.92 -2.39 6.59
C ALA A 61 -16.33 -2.96 6.42
N THR A 62 -17.27 -2.09 6.01
CA THR A 62 -18.66 -2.47 5.70
C THR A 62 -18.90 -2.34 4.20
N GLY A 63 -19.67 -3.25 3.64
CA GLY A 63 -19.96 -3.31 2.21
C GLY A 63 -20.66 -4.62 1.83
N GLU A 64 -21.01 -4.74 0.56
CA GLU A 64 -21.65 -5.94 0.02
C GLU A 64 -20.66 -7.12 -0.05
N ALA A 65 -21.14 -8.29 0.36
CA ALA A 65 -20.44 -9.56 0.24
C ALA A 65 -21.45 -10.66 -0.05
N GLU A 66 -21.03 -11.63 -0.86
CA GLU A 66 -21.81 -12.82 -1.18
C GLU A 66 -21.36 -13.98 -0.30
N LEU A 67 -22.32 -14.66 0.32
CA LEU A 67 -22.09 -15.91 1.04
C LEU A 67 -22.23 -17.07 0.06
N ARG A 68 -21.14 -17.81 -0.13
CA ARG A 68 -21.11 -19.00 -0.99
C ARG A 68 -20.32 -20.10 -0.32
N ASP A 69 -20.92 -21.29 -0.24
CA ASP A 69 -20.30 -22.50 0.32
C ASP A 69 -19.72 -22.29 1.75
N GLY A 70 -20.34 -21.41 2.54
CA GLY A 70 -19.90 -21.08 3.90
C GLY A 70 -18.78 -20.06 3.99
N ASP A 71 -18.34 -19.48 2.86
CA ASP A 71 -17.31 -18.46 2.77
C ASP A 71 -17.87 -17.14 2.19
N TYR A 72 -17.28 -16.01 2.56
CA TYR A 72 -17.70 -14.70 2.06
C TYR A 72 -16.76 -14.22 0.96
N PHE A 73 -17.34 -13.70 -0.12
CA PHE A 73 -16.60 -13.10 -1.23
C PHE A 73 -17.06 -11.67 -1.47
N GLY A 74 -16.13 -10.79 -1.78
CA GLY A 74 -16.47 -9.40 -2.09
C GLY A 74 -15.29 -8.46 -1.96
N THR A 75 -15.43 -7.29 -2.58
CA THR A 75 -14.42 -6.24 -2.52
C THR A 75 -14.23 -5.69 -1.10
N VAL A 76 -15.25 -5.83 -0.24
CA VAL A 76 -15.19 -5.41 1.17
C VAL A 76 -14.17 -6.21 1.99
N LEU A 77 -13.97 -7.50 1.69
CA LEU A 77 -12.95 -8.32 2.37
C LEU A 77 -11.55 -7.80 2.07
N ASN A 78 -11.28 -7.51 0.79
CA ASN A 78 -10.02 -6.90 0.38
C ASN A 78 -9.83 -5.55 1.06
N ARG A 79 -10.87 -4.72 1.13
CA ARG A 79 -10.84 -3.43 1.84
C ARG A 79 -10.48 -3.58 3.31
N ALA A 80 -11.16 -4.46 4.04
CA ALA A 80 -10.88 -4.72 5.46
C ALA A 80 -9.43 -5.19 5.67
N ALA A 81 -8.97 -6.13 4.84
CA ALA A 81 -7.60 -6.64 4.90
C ALA A 81 -6.55 -5.56 4.59
N ARG A 82 -6.82 -4.66 3.64
CA ARG A 82 -5.92 -3.54 3.30
C ARG A 82 -5.88 -2.49 4.41
N VAL A 83 -7.03 -2.15 5.01
CA VAL A 83 -7.09 -1.26 6.18
C VAL A 83 -6.30 -1.86 7.33
N MET A 84 -6.49 -3.15 7.63
CA MET A 84 -5.73 -3.88 8.66
C MET A 84 -4.22 -3.83 8.39
N ALA A 85 -3.78 -3.99 7.14
CA ALA A 85 -2.36 -4.05 6.78
C ALA A 85 -1.59 -2.75 7.08
N GLY A 86 -2.27 -1.59 7.09
CA GLY A 86 -1.68 -0.31 7.48
C GLY A 86 -1.52 -0.14 8.99
N GLY A 87 -2.17 -0.99 9.79
CA GLY A 87 -2.17 -0.90 11.24
C GLY A 87 -0.98 -1.57 11.93
N HIS A 88 -0.78 -1.19 13.19
CA HIS A 88 0.18 -1.81 14.10
C HIS A 88 -0.51 -2.80 15.04
N GLY A 89 0.25 -3.70 15.66
CA GLY A 89 -0.30 -4.60 16.68
C GLY A 89 -0.89 -3.79 17.84
N GLY A 90 -2.13 -4.05 18.20
CA GLY A 90 -2.88 -3.28 19.20
C GLY A 90 -3.87 -2.30 18.59
N GLN A 91 -3.71 -1.98 17.32
CA GLN A 91 -4.46 -0.93 16.65
C GLN A 91 -5.70 -1.51 15.96
N ILE A 92 -6.84 -0.86 16.19
CA ILE A 92 -8.09 -1.16 15.50
C ILE A 92 -8.38 -0.01 14.53
N LEU A 93 -8.38 -0.32 13.25
CA LEU A 93 -8.63 0.61 12.16
C LEU A 93 -9.98 0.35 11.51
N VAL A 94 -10.68 1.43 11.19
CA VAL A 94 -12.05 1.41 10.68
C VAL A 94 -12.09 2.21 9.37
N ALA A 95 -12.64 1.61 8.32
CA ALA A 95 -12.91 2.31 7.07
C ALA A 95 -14.08 3.30 7.23
N ASP A 96 -14.07 4.38 6.44
CA ASP A 96 -15.17 5.33 6.27
C ASP A 96 -16.55 4.69 6.13
N SER A 97 -16.64 3.60 5.36
CA SER A 97 -17.89 2.87 5.15
C SER A 97 -18.46 2.26 6.44
N THR A 98 -17.62 1.94 7.41
CA THR A 98 -18.04 1.49 8.75
C THR A 98 -18.21 2.67 9.69
N ALA A 99 -17.28 3.64 9.68
CA ALA A 99 -17.30 4.80 10.56
C ALA A 99 -18.60 5.60 10.42
N SER A 100 -19.12 5.72 9.20
CA SER A 100 -20.36 6.41 8.89
C SER A 100 -21.62 5.73 9.45
N LEU A 101 -21.52 4.45 9.83
CA LEU A 101 -22.66 3.61 10.27
C LEU A 101 -22.66 3.33 11.77
N VAL A 102 -21.62 3.74 12.51
CA VAL A 102 -21.50 3.49 13.95
C VAL A 102 -21.65 4.77 14.75
N SER A 103 -22.40 4.69 15.85
CA SER A 103 -22.60 5.78 16.80
C SER A 103 -22.14 5.38 18.20
N GLY A 104 -21.73 6.35 19.02
CA GLY A 104 -21.29 6.10 20.40
C GLY A 104 -19.91 5.43 20.48
N VAL A 105 -19.06 5.68 19.49
CA VAL A 105 -17.72 5.14 19.35
C VAL A 105 -16.75 6.31 19.18
N ASP A 106 -15.65 6.34 19.94
CA ASP A 106 -14.61 7.36 19.77
C ASP A 106 -13.69 6.97 18.61
N LEU A 107 -13.69 7.79 17.55
CA LEU A 107 -12.93 7.57 16.33
C LEU A 107 -12.06 8.79 16.05
N VAL A 108 -10.76 8.55 15.87
CA VAL A 108 -9.82 9.58 15.39
C VAL A 108 -9.65 9.43 13.89
N ASP A 109 -9.97 10.49 13.16
CA ASP A 109 -9.74 10.56 11.73
C ASP A 109 -8.23 10.59 11.44
N LEU A 110 -7.74 9.59 10.69
CA LEU A 110 -6.35 9.50 10.23
C LEU A 110 -6.19 9.94 8.76
N GLY A 111 -7.27 10.44 8.16
CA GLY A 111 -7.37 10.94 6.81
C GLY A 111 -7.59 9.84 5.76
N PRO A 112 -7.81 10.24 4.50
CA PRO A 112 -7.93 9.33 3.38
C PRO A 112 -6.61 8.63 3.08
N ARG A 113 -6.69 7.34 2.75
CA ARG A 113 -5.55 6.47 2.37
C ARG A 113 -5.84 5.74 1.07
N ARG A 114 -4.88 5.72 0.16
CA ARG A 114 -4.98 4.91 -1.06
C ARG A 114 -4.53 3.49 -0.77
N LEU A 115 -5.43 2.53 -0.96
CA LEU A 115 -5.15 1.12 -0.69
C LEU A 115 -4.87 0.41 -2.01
N ARG A 116 -3.90 -0.52 -2.03
CA ARG A 116 -3.58 -1.31 -3.23
C ARG A 116 -4.85 -2.00 -3.73
N ASP A 117 -5.07 -1.91 -5.05
CA ASP A 117 -6.22 -2.51 -5.76
C ASP A 117 -7.58 -1.88 -5.39
N ILE A 118 -7.59 -0.71 -4.75
CA ILE A 118 -8.81 0.06 -4.47
C ILE A 118 -8.72 1.41 -5.20
N PRO A 119 -9.63 1.69 -6.15
CA PRO A 119 -9.51 2.84 -7.05
C PRO A 119 -9.69 4.19 -6.35
N MET A 120 -10.51 4.24 -5.31
CA MET A 120 -10.77 5.46 -4.54
C MET A 120 -10.02 5.44 -3.20
N PRO A 121 -9.49 6.58 -2.73
CA PRO A 121 -9.01 6.71 -1.37
C PRO A 121 -10.09 6.29 -0.37
N VAL A 122 -9.70 5.55 0.65
CA VAL A 122 -10.55 5.09 1.74
C VAL A 122 -10.27 5.95 2.95
N GLY A 123 -11.27 6.59 3.54
CA GLY A 123 -11.11 7.25 4.84
C GLY A 123 -10.75 6.21 5.91
N VAL A 124 -9.69 6.45 6.68
CA VAL A 124 -9.25 5.54 7.73
C VAL A 124 -9.36 6.23 9.08
N PHE A 125 -9.99 5.55 10.02
CA PHE A 125 -10.20 6.02 11.39
C PHE A 125 -9.53 5.05 12.37
N GLN A 126 -8.94 5.57 13.43
CA GLN A 126 -8.49 4.77 14.57
C GLN A 126 -9.57 4.74 15.64
N LEU A 127 -9.93 3.54 16.07
CA LEU A 127 -10.79 3.34 17.22
C LEU A 127 -10.07 3.64 18.53
N ARG A 128 -10.74 4.38 19.41
CA ARG A 128 -10.29 4.64 20.78
C ARG A 128 -11.28 4.02 21.76
N ALA A 129 -10.75 3.20 22.67
CA ALA A 129 -11.52 2.63 23.76
C ALA A 129 -10.67 2.58 25.03
N GLU A 130 -11.33 2.61 26.18
CA GLU A 130 -10.67 2.45 27.47
C GLU A 130 -9.95 1.09 27.55
N GLY A 131 -8.75 1.07 28.12
CA GLY A 131 -7.93 -0.13 28.23
C GLY A 131 -7.14 -0.50 26.95
N LEU A 132 -7.32 0.22 25.84
CA LEU A 132 -6.53 0.00 24.62
C LEU A 132 -5.34 0.97 24.52
N CYS A 133 -4.30 0.56 23.80
CA CYS A 133 -3.23 1.46 23.41
C CYS A 133 -3.79 2.54 22.46
N MET A 134 -3.47 3.80 22.73
CA MET A 134 -3.99 4.95 21.95
C MET A 134 -2.95 5.59 21.04
N ASN A 135 -1.67 5.33 21.33
CA ASN A 135 -0.55 5.99 20.65
C ASN A 135 0.17 4.95 19.79
N PHE A 136 0.08 5.15 18.48
CA PHE A 136 0.77 4.33 17.50
C PHE A 136 1.67 5.21 16.62
N PRO A 137 2.75 4.65 16.05
CA PRO A 137 3.45 5.30 14.96
C PRO A 137 2.49 5.60 13.79
N PRO A 138 2.88 6.46 12.84
CA PRO A 138 2.14 6.65 11.61
C PRO A 138 1.77 5.31 10.95
N LEU A 139 0.62 5.25 10.28
CA LEU A 139 0.18 4.04 9.58
C LEU A 139 1.31 3.53 8.68
N ARG A 140 1.51 2.20 8.68
CA ARG A 140 2.51 1.58 7.81
C ARG A 140 2.09 1.85 6.37
N ALA A 141 2.94 2.57 5.64
CA ALA A 141 2.77 3.05 4.27
C ALA A 141 1.55 2.43 3.55
N LEU A 142 0.40 3.05 3.75
CA LEU A 142 -0.76 2.97 2.87
C LEU A 142 -0.64 4.06 1.79
N ASP A 143 0.59 4.26 1.32
CA ASP A 143 0.94 5.21 0.28
C ASP A 143 1.47 4.40 -0.89
N THR A 144 0.63 4.17 -1.87
CA THR A 144 1.13 4.00 -3.23
C THR A 144 0.35 4.97 -4.10
N THR A 145 0.80 6.22 -4.14
CA THR A 145 0.66 7.00 -5.37
C THR A 145 1.02 6.04 -6.53
N PRO A 146 0.16 5.84 -7.55
CA PRO A 146 0.39 4.79 -8.55
C PRO A 146 1.79 4.93 -9.15
N GLY A 147 2.56 3.85 -9.21
CA GLY A 147 3.95 3.99 -9.63
C GLY A 147 4.84 2.81 -9.26
N ASN A 148 6.05 2.85 -9.79
CA ASN A 148 7.10 1.86 -9.55
C ASN A 148 8.40 2.48 -9.00
N LEU A 149 8.32 3.74 -8.50
CA LEU A 149 9.43 4.39 -7.81
C LEU A 149 9.84 3.57 -6.58
N ARG A 150 11.11 3.16 -6.54
CA ARG A 150 11.67 2.49 -5.37
C ARG A 150 12.14 3.54 -4.36
N PRO A 151 11.89 3.33 -3.05
CA PRO A 151 12.48 4.18 -2.02
C PRO A 151 14.01 4.21 -2.15
N ALA A 152 14.61 5.40 -2.10
CA ALA A 152 16.06 5.52 -2.14
C ALA A 152 16.68 4.84 -0.90
N THR A 153 17.67 3.97 -1.11
CA THR A 153 18.36 3.23 -0.04
C THR A 153 19.59 3.96 0.51
N THR A 154 19.92 5.13 -0.03
CA THR A 154 21.12 5.91 0.28
C THR A 154 20.79 7.40 0.17
N SER A 155 21.36 8.23 1.05
CA SER A 155 21.16 9.68 1.01
C SER A 155 21.73 10.29 -0.28
N PHE A 156 21.03 11.30 -0.82
CA PHE A 156 21.49 12.11 -1.94
C PHE A 156 21.99 13.45 -1.39
N ILE A 157 23.27 13.78 -1.62
CA ILE A 157 23.96 14.89 -0.94
C ILE A 157 24.43 15.91 -1.99
N GLY A 158 24.16 17.20 -1.75
CA GLY A 158 24.86 18.30 -2.41
C GLY A 158 24.34 18.69 -3.79
N ARG A 159 23.03 18.50 -4.04
CA ARG A 159 22.34 18.84 -5.29
C ARG A 159 20.94 19.43 -5.07
N GLU A 160 20.76 20.09 -3.94
CA GLU A 160 19.48 20.68 -3.53
C GLU A 160 19.02 21.77 -4.51
N SER A 161 19.97 22.52 -5.10
CA SER A 161 19.70 23.51 -6.15
C SER A 161 19.18 22.85 -7.44
N ASP A 162 19.85 21.81 -7.91
CA ASP A 162 19.47 21.08 -9.14
C ASP A 162 18.07 20.47 -8.98
N ILE A 163 17.80 19.88 -7.81
CA ILE A 163 16.48 19.32 -7.49
C ILE A 163 15.40 20.40 -7.57
N SER A 164 15.65 21.55 -6.95
CA SER A 164 14.68 22.65 -6.91
C SER A 164 14.40 23.21 -8.31
N GLU A 165 15.44 23.34 -9.14
CA GLU A 165 15.34 23.80 -10.52
C GLU A 165 14.53 22.82 -11.37
N ILE A 166 14.85 21.52 -11.30
CA ILE A 166 14.14 20.50 -12.07
C ILE A 166 12.69 20.39 -11.59
N ALA A 167 12.43 20.46 -10.28
CA ALA A 167 11.08 20.46 -9.75
C ALA A 167 10.25 21.64 -10.27
N ALA A 168 10.82 22.84 -10.31
CA ALA A 168 10.17 24.00 -10.92
C ALA A 168 9.91 23.79 -12.43
N ALA A 169 10.88 23.22 -13.15
CA ALA A 169 10.73 22.93 -14.57
C ALA A 169 9.62 21.91 -14.86
N VAL A 170 9.51 20.84 -14.06
CA VAL A 170 8.43 19.83 -14.15
C VAL A 170 7.06 20.46 -13.90
N ARG A 171 6.93 21.38 -12.94
CA ARG A 171 5.66 22.08 -12.70
C ARG A 171 5.25 23.00 -13.85
N ALA A 172 6.23 23.56 -14.56
CA ALA A 172 5.99 24.49 -15.66
C ALA A 172 5.82 23.81 -17.03
N HIS A 173 6.35 22.60 -17.22
CA HIS A 173 6.45 21.96 -18.53
C HIS A 173 6.00 20.49 -18.50
N ARG A 174 5.36 20.04 -19.59
CA ARG A 174 4.86 18.66 -19.73
C ARG A 174 5.94 17.62 -20.03
N LEU A 175 7.10 18.06 -20.50
CA LEU A 175 8.24 17.22 -20.84
C LEU A 175 9.51 18.00 -20.57
N ILE A 176 10.46 17.37 -19.88
CA ILE A 176 11.79 17.88 -19.65
C ILE A 176 12.82 16.81 -20.02
N THR A 177 13.99 17.25 -20.50
CA THR A 177 15.09 16.35 -20.87
C THR A 177 16.33 16.73 -20.07
N LEU A 178 16.87 15.78 -19.29
CA LEU A 178 18.13 15.98 -18.58
C LEU A 178 19.31 15.55 -19.45
N THR A 179 20.09 16.51 -19.91
CA THR A 179 21.30 16.28 -20.72
C THR A 179 22.56 16.41 -19.87
N GLY A 180 23.65 15.73 -20.27
CA GLY A 180 24.96 15.86 -19.61
C GLY A 180 25.82 14.62 -19.80
N VAL A 181 27.07 14.68 -19.35
CA VAL A 181 28.04 13.59 -19.51
C VAL A 181 27.57 12.27 -18.87
N GLY A 182 28.06 11.14 -19.40
CA GLY A 182 27.78 9.82 -18.84
C GLY A 182 28.29 9.72 -17.40
N GLY A 183 27.55 9.02 -16.53
CA GLY A 183 27.98 8.76 -15.14
C GLY A 183 27.77 9.91 -14.14
N VAL A 184 27.32 11.10 -14.56
CA VAL A 184 27.08 12.25 -13.66
C VAL A 184 25.87 12.08 -12.72
N GLY A 185 25.10 11.00 -12.87
CA GLY A 185 23.97 10.69 -11.99
C GLY A 185 22.61 11.25 -12.41
N LYS A 186 22.41 11.60 -13.69
CA LYS A 186 21.14 12.15 -14.21
C LYS A 186 19.91 11.31 -13.85
N THR A 187 20.00 9.99 -14.03
CA THR A 187 18.91 9.06 -13.66
C THR A 187 18.64 9.12 -12.16
N ARG A 188 19.68 9.17 -11.33
CA ARG A 188 19.53 9.27 -9.87
C ARG A 188 18.91 10.60 -9.47
N LEU A 189 19.32 11.70 -10.08
CA LEU A 189 18.74 13.03 -9.88
C LEU A 189 17.26 13.08 -10.30
N ALA A 190 16.92 12.49 -11.45
CA ALA A 190 15.53 12.38 -11.91
C ALA A 190 14.66 11.58 -10.93
N LEU A 191 15.16 10.44 -10.44
CA LEU A 191 14.46 9.61 -9.45
C LEU A 191 14.28 10.34 -8.11
N GLU A 192 15.27 11.13 -7.69
CA GLU A 192 15.19 11.93 -6.46
C GLU A 192 14.12 13.02 -6.57
N VAL A 193 14.10 13.76 -7.69
CA VAL A 193 13.06 14.78 -7.96
C VAL A 193 11.68 14.13 -8.06
N ALA A 194 11.59 13.00 -8.78
CA ALA A 194 10.36 12.22 -8.92
C ALA A 194 9.82 11.78 -7.55
N ALA A 195 10.70 11.33 -6.64
CA ALA A 195 10.32 10.99 -5.28
C ALA A 195 9.75 12.20 -4.51
N GLN A 196 10.38 13.38 -4.60
CA GLN A 196 9.90 14.60 -3.93
C GLN A 196 8.58 15.13 -4.47
N LEU A 197 8.31 14.93 -5.76
CA LEU A 197 7.08 15.38 -6.40
C LEU A 197 5.94 14.36 -6.32
N THR A 198 6.16 13.19 -5.72
CA THR A 198 5.18 12.08 -5.70
C THR A 198 3.81 12.53 -5.20
N ASP A 199 3.76 13.39 -4.19
CA ASP A 199 2.51 13.86 -3.60
C ASP A 199 1.79 14.93 -4.44
N GLU A 200 2.47 15.52 -5.42
CA GLU A 200 1.92 16.55 -6.31
C GLU A 200 1.23 15.96 -7.55
N PHE A 201 1.43 14.67 -7.84
CA PHE A 201 0.88 13.99 -9.01
C PHE A 201 -0.14 12.92 -8.60
N PRO A 202 -1.46 13.20 -8.72
CA PRO A 202 -2.52 12.28 -8.28
C PRO A 202 -2.55 10.94 -9.03
N ASP A 203 -2.06 10.91 -10.27
CA ASP A 203 -1.92 9.70 -11.10
C ASP A 203 -0.60 8.96 -10.86
N GLY A 204 0.24 9.53 -10.00
CA GLY A 204 1.52 9.03 -9.53
C GLY A 204 2.64 9.04 -10.56
N VAL A 205 3.75 8.41 -10.19
CA VAL A 205 5.04 8.58 -10.85
C VAL A 205 5.61 7.24 -11.32
N TRP A 206 5.92 7.18 -12.60
CA TRP A 206 6.28 5.96 -13.30
C TRP A 206 7.66 6.09 -13.95
N VAL A 207 8.48 5.06 -13.78
CA VAL A 207 9.80 4.93 -14.35
C VAL A 207 9.77 3.87 -15.44
N PHE A 208 10.17 4.26 -16.65
CA PHE A 208 10.30 3.38 -17.79
C PHE A 208 11.78 3.31 -18.20
N GLU A 209 12.40 2.15 -18.02
CA GLU A 209 13.78 1.90 -18.45
C GLU A 209 13.78 1.53 -19.93
N LEU A 210 13.96 2.54 -20.79
CA LEU A 210 13.96 2.36 -22.25
C LEU A 210 15.35 2.01 -22.81
N ALA A 211 16.38 1.85 -21.97
CA ALA A 211 17.76 1.61 -22.41
C ALA A 211 17.93 0.34 -23.26
N ALA A 212 17.05 -0.65 -23.10
CA ALA A 212 17.06 -1.89 -23.87
C ALA A 212 16.14 -1.87 -25.11
N VAL A 213 15.39 -0.79 -25.33
CA VAL A 213 14.46 -0.64 -26.45
C VAL A 213 15.21 -0.03 -27.62
N THR A 214 15.51 -0.84 -28.63
CA THR A 214 16.26 -0.41 -29.82
C THR A 214 15.36 -0.07 -31.01
N ASP A 215 14.12 -0.54 -31.02
CA ASP A 215 13.11 -0.22 -32.02
C ASP A 215 12.11 0.82 -31.46
N PRO A 216 12.02 2.02 -32.06
CA PRO A 216 11.04 3.03 -31.65
C PRO A 216 9.59 2.53 -31.66
N ALA A 217 9.24 1.59 -32.54
CA ALA A 217 7.90 1.01 -32.61
C ALA A 217 7.56 0.15 -31.37
N ALA A 218 8.56 -0.31 -30.61
CA ALA A 218 8.37 -1.12 -29.41
C ALA A 218 8.23 -0.30 -28.12
N VAL A 219 8.37 1.04 -28.18
CA VAL A 219 8.22 1.93 -27.01
C VAL A 219 6.83 1.83 -26.37
N PRO A 220 5.70 1.86 -27.13
CA PRO A 220 4.37 1.73 -26.54
C PRO A 220 4.19 0.41 -25.77
N ASP A 221 4.71 -0.70 -26.31
CA ASP A 221 4.62 -2.01 -25.67
C ASP A 221 5.46 -2.07 -24.39
N ALA A 222 6.67 -1.49 -24.42
CA ALA A 222 7.53 -1.38 -23.25
C ALA A 222 6.88 -0.56 -22.12
N VAL A 223 6.18 0.53 -22.48
CA VAL A 223 5.40 1.35 -21.53
C VAL A 223 4.19 0.58 -20.98
N ALA A 224 3.42 -0.08 -21.85
CA ALA A 224 2.24 -0.86 -21.44
C ALA A 224 2.59 -2.01 -20.49
N ALA A 225 3.72 -2.69 -20.70
CA ALA A 225 4.17 -3.78 -19.85
C ALA A 225 4.40 -3.37 -18.38
N VAL A 226 4.85 -2.13 -18.15
CA VAL A 226 5.05 -1.59 -16.79
C VAL A 226 3.72 -1.25 -16.12
N TRP A 227 2.74 -0.75 -16.89
CA TRP A 227 1.40 -0.40 -16.38
C TRP A 227 0.61 -1.62 -15.88
N HIS A 228 0.75 -2.76 -16.56
CA HIS A 228 0.02 -3.99 -16.22
C HIS A 228 0.70 -4.86 -15.15
N ASN A 229 1.93 -4.53 -14.73
CA ASN A 229 2.65 -5.31 -13.72
C ASN A 229 3.49 -4.40 -12.79
N PRO A 230 2.86 -3.76 -11.79
CA PRO A 230 3.53 -2.84 -10.85
C PRO A 230 4.59 -3.51 -9.95
N THR A 231 4.76 -4.85 -10.04
CA THR A 231 5.73 -5.63 -9.26
C THR A 231 6.74 -6.38 -10.12
N THR A 232 7.15 -5.85 -11.26
CA THR A 232 8.15 -6.52 -12.11
C THR A 232 9.48 -6.74 -11.36
N ARG A 233 9.58 -7.93 -10.75
CA ARG A 233 10.83 -8.60 -10.39
C ARG A 233 11.56 -8.85 -11.70
N GLN A 234 12.70 -8.21 -11.90
CA GLN A 234 13.66 -8.65 -12.89
C GLN A 234 14.24 -9.99 -12.44
N ASN A 235 13.68 -11.09 -12.96
CA ASN A 235 14.44 -12.32 -13.15
C ASN A 235 14.95 -12.28 -14.60
N GLY A 236 16.15 -11.73 -14.80
CA GLY A 236 16.88 -11.90 -16.04
C GLY A 236 17.39 -13.35 -16.16
N PRO A 237 17.38 -13.97 -17.35
CA PRO A 237 18.02 -15.26 -17.54
C PRO A 237 19.54 -15.10 -17.33
N ARG A 238 20.11 -15.91 -16.43
CA ARG A 238 21.56 -16.03 -16.29
C ARG A 238 22.13 -16.70 -17.54
N ILE A 239 22.86 -15.95 -18.35
CA ILE A 239 23.79 -16.50 -19.33
C ILE A 239 25.13 -15.82 -19.11
N GLY A 240 26.12 -16.64 -18.71
CA GLY A 240 27.48 -16.20 -18.45
C GLY A 240 28.24 -15.84 -19.73
N GLY A 241 29.15 -14.88 -19.63
CA GLY A 241 30.08 -14.56 -20.71
C GLY A 241 30.81 -13.25 -20.44
N ARG A 242 32.14 -13.32 -20.35
CA ARG A 242 33.06 -12.19 -20.25
C ARG A 242 32.88 -11.24 -21.44
N GLY A 243 33.06 -9.93 -21.26
CA GLY A 243 33.25 -9.04 -22.41
C GLY A 243 33.05 -7.56 -22.11
N ILE A 244 34.10 -6.80 -22.40
CA ILE A 244 34.25 -5.35 -22.33
C ILE A 244 33.51 -4.66 -23.50
N ARG A 245 33.10 -3.39 -23.30
CA ARG A 245 32.82 -2.30 -24.27
C ARG A 245 31.34 -1.95 -24.53
N GLY A 246 31.09 -0.64 -24.52
CA GLY A 246 29.79 0.01 -24.67
C GLY A 246 29.29 0.19 -26.09
N SER A 247 28.19 0.93 -26.23
CA SER A 247 27.45 1.42 -27.42
C SER A 247 25.98 1.60 -26.97
N CYS A 248 25.07 2.38 -27.54
CA CYS A 248 25.03 3.49 -28.49
C CYS A 248 23.53 3.84 -28.56
N GLU A 249 23.18 5.13 -28.64
CA GLU A 249 21.83 5.59 -28.98
C GLU A 249 21.48 5.19 -30.43
N ALA A 250 20.20 4.88 -30.67
CA ALA A 250 19.61 4.75 -32.00
C ALA A 250 18.53 5.83 -32.22
N VAL A 251 18.57 6.36 -33.43
CA VAL A 251 17.84 7.50 -34.02
C VAL A 251 16.40 7.13 -34.39
N GLY A 252 15.50 8.13 -34.47
CA GLY A 252 14.24 8.02 -35.22
C GLY A 252 13.44 9.32 -35.36
N HIS A 253 13.62 10.01 -36.49
CA HIS A 253 12.89 11.19 -36.96
C HIS A 253 11.35 11.02 -37.06
N ARG A 254 10.58 12.07 -36.76
CA ARG A 254 10.24 13.18 -37.67
C ARG A 254 9.94 14.45 -36.88
#